data_AF-A0A180FM58-F1
#
_entry.id   AF-A0A180FM58-F1
#
_cell.length_a   1.000
_cell.length_b   1.000
_cell.length_c   1.000
_cell.angle_alpha   90.00
_cell.angle_beta   90.00
_cell.angle_gamma   90.00
#
_symmetry.space_group_name_H-M   'P 1'
#
loop_
_entity.id
_entity.type
_entity.pdbx_description
1 polymer ?
#
loop_
_entity_poly.entity_id
_entity_poly.type
_entity_poly.pdbx_seq_one_letter_code
_entity_poly.pdbx_strand_id
1 'polypeptide(L)'
;MITEIREDFKRLDRTVRSNNKMLSEMGKTVSDISAWIMKKDNLMVDTLRLKHSPYVLVPIGYVLLDESGATEALDSNMEYLIQELEEEKPKTPYDVERKAAEVLLHNSDHDMFVGIKHYLYYSPAKVTLTDPETGEKAEIEPSMYMITQLMSIPLRDEYLERHPDIR
;
A
#
# COMPACT_ATOMS: atom_id res chain seq x y z
N MET A 1 9.42 22.95 52.83
CA MET A 1 10.49 22.26 52.06
C MET A 1 10.21 20.78 51.77
N ILE A 2 10.40 19.82 52.69
CA ILE A 2 10.18 18.37 52.36
C ILE A 2 8.72 18.07 51.95
N THR A 3 7.75 18.70 52.61
CA THR A 3 6.32 18.52 52.31
C THR A 3 5.92 19.10 50.95
N GLU A 4 6.49 20.25 50.57
CA GLU A 4 6.25 20.86 49.24
C GLU A 4 6.87 20.01 48.13
N ILE A 5 8.11 19.56 48.31
CA ILE A 5 8.77 18.64 47.36
C ILE A 5 7.93 17.38 47.15
N ARG A 6 7.32 16.85 48.22
CA ARG A 6 6.46 15.66 48.13
C ARG A 6 5.16 15.92 47.37
N GLU A 7 4.56 17.10 47.53
CA GLU A 7 3.37 17.50 46.79
C GLU A 7 3.66 17.77 45.32
N ASP A 8 4.80 18.41 45.02
CA ASP A 8 5.27 18.61 43.64
C ASP A 8 5.54 17.27 42.95
N PHE A 9 6.15 16.31 43.65
CA PHE A 9 6.37 14.96 43.11
C PHE A 9 5.05 14.24 42.81
N LYS A 10 4.04 14.37 43.68
CA LYS A 10 2.69 13.81 43.43
C LYS A 10 1.97 14.51 42.28
N ARG A 11 2.22 15.81 42.05
CA ARG A 11 1.68 16.53 40.88
C ARG A 11 2.36 16.04 39.62
N LEU A 12 3.69 15.91 39.64
CA LEU A 12 4.46 15.39 38.51
C LEU A 12 4.03 13.96 38.13
N ASP A 13 3.88 13.05 39.10
CA ASP A 13 3.43 11.68 38.83
C ASP A 13 2.03 11.64 38.19
N ARG A 14 1.11 12.51 38.66
CA ARG A 14 -0.22 12.65 38.05
C ARG A 14 -0.15 13.18 36.62
N THR A 15 0.68 14.19 36.37
CA THR A 15 0.86 14.75 35.02
C THR A 15 1.47 13.71 34.08
N VAL A 16 2.49 12.96 34.51
CA VAL A 16 3.13 11.91 33.70
C VAL A 16 2.13 10.80 33.36
N ARG A 17 1.33 10.34 34.32
CA ARG A 17 0.27 9.34 34.06
C ARG A 17 -0.78 9.86 33.09
N SER A 18 -1.19 11.12 33.23
CA SER A 18 -2.15 11.76 32.32
C SER A 18 -1.60 11.82 30.90
N ASN A 19 -0.33 12.22 30.74
CA ASN A 19 0.32 12.31 29.44
C ASN A 19 0.46 10.93 28.78
N ASN A 20 0.86 9.91 29.53
CA ASN A 20 0.96 8.54 28.99
C ASN A 20 -0.39 8.02 28.51
N LYS A 21 -1.48 8.33 29.24
CA LYS A 21 -2.84 7.98 28.79
C LYS A 21 -3.20 8.70 27.49
N MET A 22 -2.94 10.00 27.41
CA MET A 22 -3.22 10.80 26.21
C MET A 22 -2.42 10.31 25.00
N LEU A 23 -1.15 9.94 25.18
CA LEU A 23 -0.32 9.34 24.13
C LEU A 23 -0.89 8.01 23.63
N SER A 24 -1.38 7.16 24.54
CA SER A 24 -2.04 5.91 24.16
C SER A 24 -3.34 6.16 23.37
N GLU A 25 -4.13 7.14 23.78
CA GLU A 25 -5.36 7.53 23.07
C GLU A 25 -5.04 8.10 21.68
N MET A 26 -3.98 8.90 21.55
CA MET A 26 -3.48 9.39 20.26
C MET A 26 -3.02 8.26 19.33
N GLY A 27 -2.29 7.26 19.86
CA GLY A 27 -1.89 6.10 19.07
C GLY A 27 -3.09 5.33 18.49
N LYS A 28 -4.19 5.26 19.27
CA LYS A 28 -5.45 4.69 18.79
C LYS A 28 -6.09 5.55 17.69
N THR A 29 -6.17 6.86 17.88
CA THR A 29 -6.71 7.78 16.85
C THR A 29 -5.92 7.71 15.55
N VAL A 30 -4.58 7.65 15.61
CA VAL A 30 -3.74 7.48 14.42
C VAL A 30 -4.03 6.16 13.72
N SER A 31 -4.23 5.09 14.48
CA SER A 31 -4.61 3.77 13.94
C SER A 31 -5.98 3.80 13.26
N ASP A 32 -6.98 4.45 13.89
CA ASP A 32 -8.33 4.61 13.35
C ASP A 32 -8.34 5.47 12.07
N ILE A 33 -7.54 6.54 12.03
CA ILE A 33 -7.33 7.37 10.83
C ILE A 33 -6.69 6.54 9.72
N SER A 34 -5.65 5.77 10.04
CA SER A 34 -4.98 4.88 9.08
C SER A 34 -5.96 3.87 8.51
N ALA A 35 -6.78 3.23 9.35
CA ALA A 35 -7.83 2.31 8.91
C ALA A 35 -8.90 3.00 8.05
N TRP A 36 -9.27 4.24 8.36
CA TRP A 36 -10.23 5.02 7.58
C TRP A 36 -9.68 5.40 6.19
N ILE A 37 -8.42 5.85 6.12
CA ILE A 37 -7.72 6.13 4.87
C ILE A 37 -7.65 4.85 4.02
N MET A 38 -7.20 3.75 4.61
CA MET A 38 -7.17 2.44 3.94
C MET A 38 -8.54 2.00 3.44
N LYS A 39 -9.62 2.24 4.20
CA LYS A 39 -10.99 1.89 3.79
C LYS A 39 -11.47 2.75 2.63
N LYS A 40 -11.14 4.05 2.61
CA LYS A 40 -11.48 4.96 1.51
C LYS A 40 -10.73 4.57 0.23
N ASP A 41 -9.43 4.27 0.33
CA ASP A 41 -8.63 3.82 -0.80
C ASP A 41 -9.10 2.44 -1.30
N ASN A 42 -9.39 1.50 -0.38
CA ASN A 42 -9.87 0.15 -0.73
C ASN A 42 -11.20 0.14 -1.50
N LEU A 43 -12.10 1.11 -1.31
CA LEU A 43 -13.34 1.18 -2.10
C LEU A 43 -13.08 1.43 -3.59
N MET A 44 -12.02 2.17 -3.93
CA MET A 44 -11.62 2.37 -5.32
C MET A 44 -10.79 1.21 -5.85
N VAL A 45 -9.90 0.62 -5.04
CA VAL A 45 -9.14 -0.55 -5.49
C VAL A 45 -10.02 -1.78 -5.68
N ASP A 46 -11.08 -1.96 -4.88
CA ASP A 46 -12.07 -3.05 -5.03
C ASP A 46 -12.81 -2.99 -6.39
N THR A 47 -12.79 -1.86 -7.11
CA THR A 47 -13.30 -1.76 -8.50
C THR A 47 -12.31 -2.35 -9.52
N LEU A 48 -11.02 -2.38 -9.17
CA LEU A 48 -9.91 -2.78 -10.04
C LEU A 48 -9.35 -4.18 -9.69
N ARG A 49 -9.81 -4.82 -8.60
CA ARG A 49 -9.45 -6.20 -8.23
C ARG A 49 -10.60 -6.92 -7.54
N LEU A 50 -10.67 -8.26 -7.71
CA LEU A 50 -11.66 -9.09 -7.01
C LEU A 50 -11.32 -9.25 -5.51
N LYS A 51 -12.31 -9.13 -4.63
CA LYS A 51 -12.18 -9.08 -3.16
C LYS A 51 -11.81 -10.42 -2.47
N HIS A 52 -11.46 -11.45 -3.22
CA HIS A 52 -11.04 -12.74 -2.64
C HIS A 52 -9.54 -12.90 -2.82
N SER A 53 -8.79 -13.13 -1.73
CA SER A 53 -7.37 -13.52 -1.84
C SER A 53 -7.30 -14.93 -2.45
N PRO A 54 -6.43 -15.20 -3.43
CA PRO A 54 -5.46 -14.25 -4.01
C PRO A 54 -6.15 -13.15 -4.82
N TYR A 55 -5.77 -11.89 -4.58
CA TYR A 55 -6.33 -10.78 -5.37
C TYR A 55 -6.05 -11.02 -6.85
N VAL A 56 -7.08 -10.87 -7.69
CA VAL A 56 -6.97 -10.98 -9.15
C VAL A 56 -7.23 -9.61 -9.75
N LEU A 57 -6.31 -9.14 -10.59
CA LEU A 57 -6.45 -7.89 -11.33
C LEU A 57 -7.53 -8.09 -12.40
N VAL A 58 -8.55 -7.22 -12.43
CA VAL A 58 -9.56 -7.25 -13.49
C VAL A 58 -9.06 -6.49 -14.74
N PRO A 59 -9.63 -6.71 -15.93
CA PRO A 59 -9.14 -6.13 -17.19
C PRO A 59 -8.94 -4.61 -17.15
N ILE A 60 -9.89 -3.87 -16.56
CA ILE A 60 -9.77 -2.41 -16.37
C ILE A 60 -8.59 -1.99 -15.48
N GLY A 61 -8.12 -2.87 -14.58
CA GLY A 61 -6.94 -2.64 -13.76
C GLY A 61 -5.64 -2.68 -14.57
N TYR A 62 -5.55 -3.54 -15.58
CA TYR A 62 -4.41 -3.56 -16.51
C TYR A 62 -4.32 -2.27 -17.32
N VAL A 63 -5.47 -1.69 -17.71
CA VAL A 63 -5.50 -0.38 -18.39
C VAL A 63 -4.81 0.69 -17.55
N LEU A 64 -5.06 0.74 -16.23
CA LEU A 64 -4.37 1.69 -15.35
C LEU A 64 -2.86 1.43 -15.28
N LEU A 65 -2.46 0.16 -15.19
CA LEU A 65 -1.03 -0.18 -15.12
C LEU A 65 -0.30 0.26 -16.40
N ASP A 66 -0.90 0.04 -17.56
CA ASP A 66 -0.33 0.44 -18.85
C ASP A 66 -0.29 1.97 -19.00
N GLU A 67 -1.41 2.66 -18.75
CA GLU A 67 -1.49 4.12 -18.88
C GLU A 67 -0.54 4.87 -17.93
N SER A 68 -0.30 4.30 -16.74
CA SER A 68 0.60 4.89 -15.74
C SER A 68 2.07 4.57 -15.95
N GLY A 69 2.42 3.72 -16.93
CA GLY A 69 3.78 3.22 -17.11
C GLY A 69 4.22 2.22 -16.04
N ALA A 70 3.29 1.71 -15.23
CA ALA A 70 3.57 0.75 -14.18
C ALA A 70 3.92 -0.64 -14.73
N THR A 71 3.33 -1.03 -15.86
CA THR A 71 3.70 -2.28 -16.56
C THR A 71 5.17 -2.24 -17.00
N GLU A 72 5.61 -1.15 -17.63
CA GLU A 72 7.02 -0.98 -18.02
C GLU A 72 7.98 -0.98 -16.81
N ALA A 73 7.57 -0.30 -15.73
CA ALA A 73 8.33 -0.26 -14.49
C ALA A 73 8.52 -1.65 -13.88
N LEU A 74 7.47 -2.49 -13.86
CA LEU A 74 7.54 -3.88 -13.42
C LEU A 74 8.43 -4.71 -14.32
N ASP A 75 8.11 -4.77 -15.62
CA ASP A 75 8.76 -5.67 -16.56
C ASP A 75 10.26 -5.40 -16.68
N SER A 76 10.65 -4.11 -16.68
CA SER A 76 12.05 -3.69 -16.79
C SER A 76 12.86 -3.92 -15.52
N ASN A 77 12.20 -4.11 -14.37
CA ASN A 77 12.85 -4.23 -13.06
C ASN A 77 12.45 -5.51 -12.31
N MET A 78 11.84 -6.49 -12.98
CA MET A 78 11.28 -7.69 -12.36
C MET A 78 12.32 -8.45 -11.54
N GLU A 79 13.51 -8.70 -12.10
CA GLU A 79 14.57 -9.43 -11.39
C GLU A 79 15.01 -8.74 -10.09
N TYR A 80 15.13 -7.40 -10.12
CA TYR A 80 15.48 -6.62 -8.93
C TYR A 80 14.37 -6.71 -7.87
N LEU A 81 13.11 -6.56 -8.29
CA LEU A 81 11.97 -6.61 -7.37
C LEU A 81 11.76 -8.01 -6.78
N ILE A 82 12.02 -9.06 -7.55
CA ILE A 82 12.02 -10.45 -7.06
C ILE A 82 13.13 -10.63 -6.03
N GLN A 83 14.34 -10.13 -6.28
CA GLN A 83 15.44 -10.20 -5.31
C GLN A 83 15.09 -9.50 -3.99
N GLU A 84 14.51 -8.30 -4.04
CA GLU A 84 14.03 -7.59 -2.85
C GLU A 84 12.98 -8.42 -2.08
N LEU A 85 12.10 -9.11 -2.79
CA LEU A 85 11.08 -9.98 -2.20
C LEU A 85 11.67 -11.26 -1.57
N GLU A 86 12.74 -11.81 -2.15
CA GLU A 86 13.51 -12.91 -1.56
C GLU A 86 14.16 -12.51 -0.23
N GLU A 87 14.65 -11.27 -0.11
CA GLU A 87 15.25 -10.74 1.12
C GLU A 87 14.25 -10.67 2.29
N GLU A 88 12.98 -10.43 1.98
CA GLU A 88 11.86 -10.42 2.94
C GLU A 88 11.51 -11.82 3.49
N LYS A 89 11.98 -12.89 2.83
CA LYS A 89 11.81 -14.30 3.22
C LYS A 89 10.35 -14.68 3.52
N PRO A 90 9.40 -14.44 2.60
CA PRO A 90 8.01 -14.83 2.78
C PRO A 90 7.90 -16.37 2.88
N LYS A 91 6.98 -16.86 3.72
CA LYS A 91 6.83 -18.30 3.99
C LYS A 91 5.50 -18.87 3.50
N THR A 92 4.54 -18.01 3.20
CA THR A 92 3.20 -18.38 2.77
C THR A 92 2.78 -17.49 1.60
N PRO A 93 1.82 -17.92 0.76
CA PRO A 93 1.31 -17.07 -0.32
C PRO A 93 0.73 -15.75 0.19
N TYR A 94 0.16 -15.76 1.40
CA TYR A 94 -0.31 -14.56 2.08
C TYR A 94 0.84 -13.60 2.44
N ASP A 95 1.98 -14.14 2.89
CA ASP A 95 3.17 -13.32 3.11
C ASP A 95 3.68 -12.73 1.80
N VAL A 96 3.72 -13.51 0.71
CA VAL A 96 4.16 -13.02 -0.61
C VAL A 96 3.27 -11.87 -1.08
N GLU A 97 1.94 -12.02 -0.99
CA GLU A 97 0.99 -10.97 -1.37
C GLU A 97 1.22 -9.66 -0.60
N ARG A 98 1.37 -9.75 0.73
CA ARG A 98 1.64 -8.56 1.56
C ARG A 98 3.02 -7.97 1.27
N LYS A 99 4.05 -8.80 1.14
CA LYS A 99 5.44 -8.36 0.95
C LYS A 99 5.69 -7.77 -0.43
N ALA A 100 5.06 -8.29 -1.48
CA ALA A 100 5.14 -7.69 -2.82
C ALA A 100 4.66 -6.24 -2.81
N ALA A 101 3.55 -5.95 -2.11
CA ALA A 101 3.05 -4.58 -1.96
C ALA A 101 3.99 -3.69 -1.14
N GLU A 102 4.61 -4.21 -0.08
CA GLU A 102 5.59 -3.49 0.73
C GLU A 102 6.86 -3.14 -0.07
N VAL A 103 7.42 -4.10 -0.81
CA VAL A 103 8.60 -3.90 -1.67
C VAL A 103 8.36 -2.79 -2.69
N LEU A 104 7.22 -2.81 -3.37
CA LEU A 104 6.86 -1.80 -4.38
C LEU A 104 6.68 -0.41 -3.75
N LEU A 105 6.04 -0.33 -2.58
CA LEU A 105 5.84 0.94 -1.90
C LEU A 105 7.16 1.52 -1.37
N HIS A 106 8.05 0.69 -0.81
CA HIS A 106 9.39 1.11 -0.39
C HIS A 106 10.25 1.60 -1.54
N ASN A 107 10.13 0.98 -2.72
CA ASN A 107 10.85 1.37 -3.93
C ASN A 107 10.14 2.51 -4.69
N SER A 108 9.03 3.06 -4.20
CA SER A 108 8.26 4.11 -4.91
C SER A 108 9.04 5.40 -5.17
N ASP A 109 10.10 5.66 -4.39
CA ASP A 109 11.02 6.78 -4.62
C ASP A 109 12.12 6.48 -5.64
N HIS A 110 12.33 5.22 -6.02
CA HIS A 110 13.33 4.80 -7.01
C HIS A 110 12.99 5.33 -8.41
N ASP A 111 14.01 5.42 -9.28
CA ASP A 111 13.89 5.95 -10.64
C ASP A 111 12.97 5.10 -11.54
N MET A 112 12.79 3.81 -11.21
CA MET A 112 11.84 2.93 -11.91
C MET A 112 10.39 3.44 -11.84
N PHE A 113 10.05 4.25 -10.83
CA PHE A 113 8.72 4.84 -10.67
C PHE A 113 8.57 6.21 -11.35
N VAL A 114 9.57 6.71 -12.09
CA VAL A 114 9.49 8.03 -12.75
C VAL A 114 8.30 8.13 -13.70
N GLY A 115 8.01 7.07 -14.47
CA GLY A 115 6.84 7.03 -15.35
C GLY A 115 5.53 7.21 -14.57
N ILE A 116 5.37 6.47 -13.47
CA ILE A 116 4.21 6.54 -12.58
C ILE A 116 4.09 7.92 -11.92
N LYS A 117 5.20 8.47 -11.42
CA LYS A 117 5.23 9.82 -10.83
C LYS A 117 4.81 10.87 -11.84
N HIS A 118 5.32 10.76 -13.07
CA HIS A 118 4.96 11.67 -14.15
C HIS A 118 3.46 11.55 -14.49
N TYR A 119 2.94 10.33 -14.62
CA TYR A 119 1.51 10.09 -14.82
C TYR A 119 0.67 10.75 -13.72
N LEU A 120 0.97 10.50 -12.46
CA LEU A 120 0.23 11.06 -11.32
C LEU A 120 0.31 12.59 -11.24
N TYR A 121 1.45 13.18 -11.62
CA TYR A 121 1.64 14.63 -11.58
C TYR A 121 0.84 15.36 -12.66
N TYR A 122 0.75 14.78 -13.87
CA TYR A 122 0.10 15.42 -15.02
C TYR A 122 -1.34 14.97 -15.25
N SER A 123 -1.78 13.89 -14.61
CA SER A 123 -3.16 13.40 -14.73
C SER A 123 -4.14 14.31 -13.99
N PRO A 124 -5.39 14.43 -14.47
CA PRO A 124 -6.46 15.03 -13.68
C PRO A 124 -6.68 14.20 -12.41
N ALA A 125 -7.23 14.85 -11.37
CA ALA A 125 -7.53 14.19 -10.09
C ALA A 125 -8.41 12.95 -10.24
N LYS A 126 -9.23 12.90 -11.30
CA LYS A 126 -9.98 11.70 -11.66
C LYS A 126 -9.77 11.36 -13.12
N VAL A 127 -9.51 10.08 -13.39
CA VAL A 127 -9.41 9.54 -14.74
C VAL A 127 -10.58 8.59 -15.00
N THR A 128 -11.03 8.55 -16.25
CA THR A 128 -12.06 7.60 -16.68
C THR A 128 -11.39 6.46 -17.43
N LEU A 129 -11.40 5.29 -16.83
CA LEU A 129 -10.95 4.06 -17.48
C LEU A 129 -12.13 3.36 -18.14
N THR A 130 -11.88 2.68 -19.24
CA THR A 130 -12.87 1.86 -19.93
C THR A 130 -12.42 0.41 -19.86
N ASP A 131 -13.28 -0.46 -19.36
CA ASP A 131 -13.05 -1.90 -19.35
C ASP A 131 -13.01 -2.42 -20.80
N PRO A 132 -11.91 -3.07 -21.23
CA PRO A 132 -11.77 -3.53 -22.60
C PRO A 132 -12.68 -4.71 -22.95
N GLU A 133 -13.16 -5.48 -21.97
CA GLU A 133 -14.02 -6.64 -22.18
C GLU A 133 -15.51 -6.28 -22.17
N THR A 134 -15.92 -5.41 -21.24
CA THR A 134 -17.35 -5.07 -21.06
C THR A 134 -17.73 -3.72 -21.68
N GLY A 135 -16.75 -2.84 -21.93
CA GLY A 135 -16.98 -1.46 -22.36
C GLY A 135 -17.50 -0.54 -21.24
N GLU A 136 -17.63 -1.05 -20.01
CA GLU A 136 -18.04 -0.26 -18.85
C GLU A 136 -16.98 0.79 -18.49
N LYS A 137 -17.42 1.93 -17.97
CA LYS A 137 -16.53 3.02 -17.58
C LYS A 137 -16.46 3.13 -16.07
N ALA A 138 -15.25 3.26 -15.54
CA ALA A 138 -15.01 3.55 -14.14
C ALA A 138 -14.29 4.90 -14.00
N GLU A 139 -14.75 5.71 -13.05
CA GLU A 139 -14.05 6.93 -12.66
C GLU A 139 -13.23 6.64 -11.41
N ILE A 140 -11.91 6.83 -11.50
CA ILE A 140 -10.98 6.53 -10.41
C ILE A 140 -10.10 7.74 -10.10
N GLU A 141 -9.61 7.82 -8.87
CA GLU A 141 -8.61 8.79 -8.43
C GLU A 141 -7.28 8.04 -8.25
N PRO A 142 -6.40 8.03 -9.25
CA PRO A 142 -5.18 7.25 -9.21
C PRO A 142 -4.23 7.83 -8.16
N SER A 143 -3.61 6.94 -7.40
CA SER A 143 -2.61 7.30 -6.39
C SER A 143 -1.43 6.35 -6.45
N MET A 144 -0.28 6.77 -5.93
CA MET A 144 0.90 5.90 -5.85
C MET A 144 0.60 4.62 -5.07
N TYR A 145 -0.18 4.72 -4.00
CA TYR A 145 -0.61 3.57 -3.22
C TYR A 145 -1.51 2.63 -4.03
N MET A 146 -2.50 3.14 -4.75
CA MET A 146 -3.36 2.32 -5.61
C MET A 146 -2.56 1.60 -6.69
N ILE A 147 -1.66 2.30 -7.38
CA ILE A 147 -0.87 1.72 -8.47
C ILE A 147 0.07 0.64 -7.94
N THR A 148 0.80 0.90 -6.86
CA THR A 148 1.68 -0.11 -6.22
C THR A 148 0.90 -1.33 -5.71
N GLN A 149 -0.33 -1.14 -5.23
CA GLN A 149 -1.24 -2.24 -4.82
C GLN A 149 -1.73 -3.10 -6.00
N LEU A 150 -1.83 -2.54 -7.20
CA LEU A 150 -2.18 -3.29 -8.40
C LEU A 150 -0.94 -3.97 -8.98
N MET A 151 0.20 -3.28 -8.99
CA MET A 151 1.50 -3.83 -9.38
C MET A 151 1.93 -5.03 -8.52
N SER A 152 1.50 -5.10 -7.26
CA SER A 152 1.87 -6.21 -6.38
C SER A 152 1.28 -7.55 -6.82
N ILE A 153 0.22 -7.55 -7.63
CA ILE A 153 -0.44 -8.75 -8.15
C ILE A 153 0.50 -9.50 -9.13
N PRO A 154 0.96 -8.90 -10.25
CA PRO A 154 1.89 -9.57 -11.15
C PRO A 154 3.24 -9.90 -10.48
N LEU A 155 3.77 -9.05 -9.59
CA LEU A 155 5.00 -9.36 -8.85
C LEU A 155 4.83 -10.60 -7.94
N ARG A 156 3.70 -10.70 -7.23
CA ARG A 156 3.36 -11.88 -6.41
C ARG A 156 3.25 -13.13 -7.29
N ASP A 157 2.57 -13.02 -8.43
CA ASP A 157 2.31 -14.15 -9.32
C ASP A 157 3.61 -14.70 -9.92
N GLU A 158 4.49 -13.81 -10.38
CA GLU A 158 5.83 -14.16 -10.86
C GLU A 158 6.66 -14.83 -9.75
N TYR A 159 6.64 -14.29 -8.53
CA TYR A 159 7.36 -14.88 -7.40
C TYR A 159 6.83 -16.29 -7.06
N LEU A 160 5.51 -16.47 -6.99
CA LEU A 160 4.91 -17.78 -6.70
C LEU A 160 5.13 -18.80 -7.82
N GLU A 161 5.29 -18.35 -9.06
CA GLU A 161 5.68 -19.22 -10.17
C GLU A 161 7.13 -19.72 -10.02
N ARG A 162 8.04 -18.86 -9.57
CA ARG A 162 9.46 -19.19 -9.30
C ARG A 162 9.65 -20.04 -8.04
N HIS A 163 8.75 -19.91 -7.06
CA HIS A 163 8.81 -20.60 -5.76
C HIS A 163 7.59 -21.51 -5.53
N PRO A 164 7.48 -22.62 -6.29
CA PRO A 164 6.33 -23.53 -6.19
C PRO A 164 6.23 -24.23 -4.84
N ASP A 165 7.28 -24.21 -4.02
CA ASP A 165 7.32 -24.74 -2.66
C ASP A 165 6.53 -23.89 -1.65
N ILE A 166 6.25 -22.62 -1.98
CA ILE A 166 5.45 -21.70 -1.16
C ILE A 166 3.96 -21.80 -1.51
N ARG A 167 3.61 -22.36 -2.68
CA ARG A 167 2.26 -22.35 -3.27
C ARG A 167 1.27 -23.33 -2.62
#